data_AF-A0A8T2TY20-F1
#
_entry.id   AF-A0A8T2TY20-F1
#
_cell.length_a   1.000
_cell.length_b   1.000
_cell.length_c   1.000
_cell.angle_alpha   90.00
_cell.angle_beta   90.00
_cell.angle_gamma   90.00
#
_symmetry.space_group_name_H-M   'P 1'
#
loop_
_entity.id
_entity.type
_entity.pdbx_description
1 polymer ?
#
loop_
_entity_poly.entity_id
_entity_poly.type
_entity_poly.pdbx_seq_one_letter_code
_entity_poly.pdbx_strand_id
1 'polypeptide(L)'
;MRYPCNYDGNQKSCEMLKRSDNKYGAPSALVVVAIQVISKSERRTVAYHEAGHAVVAWFLEHAEPLLKVTIVPRGTAALGFAQYLPNENLLMTKEQLLDTTCMALGGRASEQVLLGKISTGAQNDLEKVTKMTYQQVAVFGFSEKVGLLSFPQREGSFEMTKPYSNATAEIIDKEVREWVAAAYKRTVELVEKHKQGIVELAEALLKNEVLHQDDLVKILGERPFMSAELSNYDKFKQGFLHKENPQETEAEAQQENKEGSEPPTVGAPALT
;
A
#
# COMPACT_ATOMS: atom_id res chain seq x y z
N MET A 1 -44.83 -16.65 11.73
CA MET A 1 -45.74 -15.63 12.32
C MET A 1 -45.55 -14.35 11.50
N ARG A 2 -46.63 -13.94 10.81
CA ARG A 2 -46.92 -12.75 10.00
C ARG A 2 -45.81 -11.74 9.62
N TYR A 3 -45.70 -11.49 8.30
CA TYR A 3 -45.23 -10.23 7.69
C TYR A 3 -46.14 -9.04 8.09
N PRO A 4 -45.63 -7.80 8.01
CA PRO A 4 -46.06 -6.97 6.89
C PRO A 4 -44.97 -6.02 6.35
N CYS A 5 -44.94 -5.80 5.04
CA CYS A 5 -44.74 -4.45 4.49
C CYS A 5 -45.22 -4.41 3.04
N ASN A 6 -46.02 -3.37 2.77
CA ASN A 6 -46.75 -3.13 1.54
C ASN A 6 -45.84 -2.76 0.36
N TYR A 7 -46.39 -3.04 -0.82
CA TYR A 7 -45.97 -2.53 -2.12
C TYR A 7 -46.16 -1.01 -2.20
N ASP A 8 -45.17 -0.31 -2.74
CA ASP A 8 -45.42 0.81 -3.65
C ASP A 8 -44.48 0.67 -4.85
N GLY A 9 -45.07 0.72 -6.03
CA GLY A 9 -44.47 0.28 -7.28
C GLY A 9 -43.45 1.24 -7.86
N ASN A 10 -42.34 0.67 -8.35
CA ASN A 10 -41.89 0.94 -9.72
C ASN A 10 -40.99 -0.23 -10.19
N GLN A 11 -41.45 -0.96 -11.20
CA GLN A 11 -40.70 -2.02 -11.87
C GLN A 11 -39.41 -1.47 -12.50
N LYS A 12 -38.31 -2.23 -12.44
CA LYS A 12 -37.71 -2.85 -13.63
C LYS A 12 -36.59 -3.86 -13.31
N SER A 13 -36.87 -5.09 -13.73
CA SER A 13 -36.00 -6.20 -14.16
C SER A 13 -34.86 -6.70 -13.25
N CYS A 14 -35.15 -7.73 -12.45
CA CYS A 14 -34.20 -8.81 -12.19
C CYS A 14 -34.51 -9.93 -13.20
N GLU A 15 -33.62 -10.14 -14.17
CA GLU A 15 -33.72 -11.25 -15.12
C GLU A 15 -33.39 -12.55 -14.37
N MET A 16 -34.42 -13.37 -14.10
CA MET A 16 -34.24 -14.71 -13.55
C MET A 16 -33.79 -15.66 -14.66
N LEU A 17 -32.52 -16.06 -14.65
CA LEU A 17 -32.07 -17.25 -15.36
C LEU A 17 -32.77 -18.47 -14.75
N LYS A 18 -33.70 -19.06 -15.50
CA LYS A 18 -34.40 -20.30 -15.15
C LYS A 18 -33.37 -21.44 -15.10
N ARG A 19 -33.19 -22.03 -13.91
CA ARG A 19 -32.48 -23.29 -13.72
C ARG A 19 -33.27 -24.41 -14.40
N SER A 20 -32.76 -24.94 -15.51
CA SER A 20 -33.11 -26.27 -16.00
C SER A 20 -32.42 -27.33 -15.12
N ASP A 21 -33.13 -28.41 -14.88
CA ASP A 21 -32.80 -29.51 -13.97
C ASP A 21 -31.34 -29.99 -14.05
N ASN A 22 -30.67 -30.08 -12.90
CA ASN A 22 -29.57 -31.01 -12.71
C ASN A 22 -29.74 -31.76 -11.39
N LYS A 23 -30.06 -33.05 -11.51
CA LYS A 23 -30.03 -34.03 -10.42
C LYS A 23 -28.55 -34.38 -10.21
N TYR A 24 -28.11 -34.49 -8.95
CA TYR A 24 -26.73 -34.78 -8.48
C TYR A 24 -25.78 -33.58 -8.31
N GLY A 25 -25.25 -33.44 -7.09
CA GLY A 25 -24.10 -32.59 -6.76
C GLY A 25 -24.37 -31.59 -5.63
N ALA A 26 -23.65 -31.74 -4.51
CA ALA A 26 -23.66 -30.82 -3.37
C ALA A 26 -23.54 -29.34 -3.81
N PRO A 27 -24.15 -28.38 -3.10
CA PRO A 27 -23.95 -26.98 -3.42
C PRO A 27 -22.47 -26.63 -3.20
N SER A 28 -21.74 -26.48 -4.30
CA SER A 28 -20.50 -25.70 -4.35
C SER A 28 -20.77 -24.40 -3.59
N ALA A 29 -19.94 -24.13 -2.58
CA ALA A 29 -19.98 -22.90 -1.81
C ALA A 29 -19.80 -21.74 -2.79
N LEU A 30 -20.93 -21.19 -3.23
CA LEU A 30 -20.99 -19.96 -3.98
C LEU A 30 -20.51 -18.90 -2.99
N VAL A 31 -19.22 -18.57 -3.08
CA VAL A 31 -18.65 -17.38 -2.44
C VAL A 31 -19.36 -16.20 -3.09
N VAL A 32 -20.49 -15.82 -2.51
CA VAL A 32 -21.13 -14.55 -2.82
C VAL A 32 -20.15 -13.50 -2.30
N VAL A 33 -19.28 -13.03 -3.18
CA VAL A 33 -18.49 -11.82 -2.92
C VAL A 33 -19.53 -10.72 -2.78
N ALA A 34 -19.86 -10.36 -1.54
CA ALA A 34 -20.75 -9.26 -1.24
C ALA A 34 -20.06 -7.99 -1.76
N ILE A 35 -20.45 -7.55 -2.95
CA ILE A 35 -20.02 -6.26 -3.50
C ILE A 35 -20.71 -5.22 -2.63
N GLN A 36 -19.97 -4.66 -1.69
CA GLN A 36 -20.46 -3.59 -0.83
C GLN A 36 -20.80 -2.40 -1.74
N VAL A 37 -22.09 -2.05 -1.79
CA VAL A 37 -22.57 -0.92 -2.60
C VAL A 37 -22.18 0.37 -1.88
N ILE A 38 -21.06 0.96 -2.29
CA ILE A 38 -20.53 2.21 -1.73
C ILE A 38 -21.37 3.39 -2.24
N SER A 39 -21.75 4.31 -1.35
CA SER A 39 -22.47 5.53 -1.74
C SER A 39 -21.59 6.46 -2.59
N LYS A 40 -22.20 7.29 -3.45
CA LYS A 40 -21.45 8.26 -4.27
C LYS A 40 -20.57 9.19 -3.43
N SER A 41 -21.05 9.59 -2.25
CA SER A 41 -20.32 10.46 -1.31
C SER A 41 -19.12 9.76 -0.65
N GLU A 42 -19.27 8.49 -0.27
CA GLU A 42 -18.15 7.70 0.29
C GLU A 42 -17.13 7.43 -0.79
N ARG A 43 -17.56 7.03 -1.98
CA ARG A 43 -16.67 6.80 -3.13
C ARG A 43 -15.89 8.05 -3.50
N ARG A 44 -16.52 9.23 -3.43
CA ARG A 44 -15.82 10.52 -3.55
C ARG A 44 -14.77 10.68 -2.46
N THR A 45 -15.13 10.47 -1.20
CA THR A 45 -14.20 10.59 -0.06
C THR A 45 -12.98 9.70 -0.23
N VAL A 46 -13.19 8.43 -0.62
CA VAL A 46 -12.11 7.47 -0.92
C VAL A 46 -11.24 7.95 -2.07
N ALA A 47 -11.81 8.48 -3.16
CA ALA A 47 -11.02 9.00 -4.27
C ALA A 47 -10.09 10.15 -3.87
N TYR A 48 -10.56 11.09 -3.05
CA TYR A 48 -9.71 12.16 -2.52
C TYR A 48 -8.66 11.64 -1.52
N HIS A 49 -9.00 10.61 -0.75
CA HIS A 49 -8.08 9.97 0.18
C HIS A 49 -6.92 9.28 -0.57
N GLU A 50 -7.23 8.42 -1.53
CA GLU A 50 -6.23 7.71 -2.33
C GLU A 50 -5.40 8.66 -3.20
N ALA A 51 -6.03 9.69 -3.78
CA ALA A 51 -5.32 10.74 -4.52
C ALA A 51 -4.35 11.51 -3.61
N GLY A 52 -4.71 11.72 -2.35
CA GLY A 52 -3.85 12.35 -1.34
C GLY A 52 -2.55 11.57 -1.12
N HIS A 53 -2.65 10.26 -0.91
CA HIS A 53 -1.47 9.40 -0.81
C HIS A 53 -0.61 9.45 -2.07
N ALA A 54 -1.23 9.31 -3.24
CA ALA A 54 -0.54 9.25 -4.52
C ALA A 54 0.23 10.55 -4.83
N VAL A 55 -0.40 11.72 -4.65
CA VAL A 55 0.23 13.02 -4.90
C VAL A 55 1.33 13.31 -3.90
N VAL A 56 1.09 13.04 -2.61
CA VAL A 56 2.14 13.23 -1.59
C VAL A 56 3.34 12.34 -1.89
N ALA A 57 3.15 11.06 -2.21
CA ALA A 57 4.22 10.17 -2.63
C ALA A 57 4.97 10.68 -3.87
N TRP A 58 4.26 11.28 -4.83
CA TRP A 58 4.85 11.80 -6.06
C TRP A 58 5.86 12.92 -5.80
N PHE A 59 5.53 13.84 -4.90
CA PHE A 59 6.31 15.05 -4.61
C PHE A 59 7.29 14.90 -3.44
N LEU A 60 7.36 13.73 -2.81
CA LEU A 60 8.39 13.41 -1.82
C LEU A 60 9.60 12.77 -2.49
N GLU A 61 10.80 13.12 -2.02
CA GLU A 61 12.07 12.68 -2.61
C GLU A 61 12.31 11.19 -2.35
N HIS A 62 12.05 10.75 -1.13
CA HIS A 62 12.37 9.39 -0.70
C HIS A 62 11.17 8.44 -0.68
N ALA A 63 9.99 8.90 -1.12
CA ALA A 63 8.81 8.07 -1.18
C ALA A 63 8.94 6.96 -2.23
N GLU A 64 8.40 5.80 -1.88
CA GLU A 64 8.38 4.62 -2.73
C GLU A 64 7.62 4.88 -4.06
N PRO A 65 8.09 4.32 -5.19
CA PRO A 65 7.41 4.51 -6.47
C PRO A 65 6.00 3.93 -6.46
N LEU A 66 5.01 4.75 -6.81
CA LEU A 66 3.63 4.30 -6.97
C LEU A 66 3.48 3.49 -8.27
N LEU A 67 2.96 2.26 -8.16
CA LEU A 67 2.66 1.38 -9.29
C LEU A 67 1.24 1.61 -9.83
N LYS A 68 0.27 1.64 -8.92
CA LYS A 68 -1.15 1.84 -9.23
C LYS A 68 -1.89 2.40 -8.02
N VAL A 69 -2.97 3.11 -8.28
CA VAL A 69 -3.92 3.57 -7.27
C VAL A 69 -5.32 3.17 -7.70
N THR A 70 -6.14 2.68 -6.76
CA THR A 70 -7.50 2.23 -7.05
C THR A 70 -8.48 2.57 -5.93
N ILE A 71 -9.71 2.86 -6.32
CA ILE A 71 -10.87 3.08 -5.43
C ILE A 71 -11.84 1.88 -5.44
N VAL A 72 -11.40 0.74 -6.00
CA VAL A 72 -12.20 -0.48 -6.03
C VAL A 72 -12.02 -1.21 -4.69
N PRO A 73 -13.11 -1.48 -3.95
CA PRO A 73 -13.01 -2.15 -2.66
C PRO A 73 -12.43 -3.55 -2.82
N ARG A 74 -11.50 -3.92 -1.94
CA ARG A 74 -10.93 -5.27 -1.84
C ARG A 74 -11.10 -5.81 -0.43
N GLY A 75 -11.83 -6.91 -0.31
CA GLY A 75 -12.12 -7.53 0.99
C GLY A 75 -13.06 -6.68 1.86
N THR A 76 -13.00 -6.88 3.17
CA THR A 76 -13.97 -6.32 4.13
C THR A 76 -13.55 -4.99 4.75
N ALA A 77 -12.30 -4.53 4.56
CA ALA A 77 -11.75 -3.39 5.29
C ALA A 77 -11.09 -2.29 4.44
N ALA A 78 -10.84 -2.52 3.14
CA ALA A 78 -10.19 -1.55 2.27
C ALA A 78 -11.13 -1.13 1.13
N LEU A 79 -11.57 0.13 1.15
CA LEU A 79 -12.42 0.73 0.11
C LEU A 79 -11.61 1.23 -1.09
N GLY A 80 -10.31 1.47 -0.89
CA GLY A 80 -9.31 1.85 -1.90
C GLY A 80 -7.92 1.43 -1.43
N PHE A 81 -6.94 1.49 -2.32
CA PHE A 81 -5.53 1.22 -2.00
C PHE A 81 -4.58 1.76 -3.08
N ALA A 82 -3.47 2.35 -2.61
CA ALA A 82 -2.30 2.71 -3.40
C ALA A 82 -1.21 1.63 -3.27
N GLN A 83 -0.83 1.02 -4.40
CA GLN A 83 0.25 0.03 -4.44
C GLN A 83 1.58 0.70 -4.73
N TYR A 84 2.52 0.55 -3.81
CA TYR A 84 3.90 0.99 -3.94
C TYR A 84 4.81 -0.19 -4.27
N LEU A 85 5.94 0.11 -4.90
CA LEU A 85 7.03 -0.84 -5.06
C LEU A 85 7.99 -0.66 -3.87
N PRO A 86 8.14 -1.67 -2.99
CA PRO A 86 8.99 -1.56 -1.82
C PRO A 86 10.42 -1.24 -2.20
N ASN A 87 11.08 -0.40 -1.40
CA ASN A 87 12.52 -0.20 -1.54
C ASN A 87 13.28 -1.37 -0.92
N GLU A 88 14.28 -1.91 -1.62
CA GLU A 88 15.16 -2.99 -1.13
C GLU A 88 16.20 -2.51 -0.11
N ASN A 89 16.13 -1.25 0.31
CA ASN A 89 17.11 -0.64 1.20
C ASN A 89 16.98 -1.22 2.61
N LEU A 90 18.02 -1.94 3.06
CA LEU A 90 18.11 -2.47 4.42
C LEU A 90 18.34 -1.37 5.47
N LEU A 91 18.86 -0.21 5.05
CA LEU A 91 19.19 0.93 5.89
C LEU A 91 18.37 2.13 5.45
N MET A 92 17.58 2.68 6.38
CA MET A 92 16.77 3.88 6.14
C MET A 92 17.27 5.06 6.97
N THR A 93 17.35 6.23 6.35
CA THR A 93 17.70 7.48 7.03
C THR A 93 16.48 8.10 7.72
N LYS A 94 16.73 9.10 8.56
CA LYS A 94 15.67 9.85 9.26
C LYS A 94 14.74 10.57 8.27
N GLU A 95 15.30 11.13 7.21
CA GLU A 95 14.57 11.84 6.15
C GLU A 95 13.67 10.89 5.38
N GLN A 96 14.17 9.68 5.07
CA GLN A 96 13.39 8.66 4.37
C GLN A 96 12.18 8.21 5.21
N LEU A 97 12.36 7.95 6.51
CA LEU A 97 11.25 7.58 7.38
C LEU A 97 10.27 8.74 7.64
N LEU A 98 10.76 9.98 7.66
CA LEU A 98 9.90 11.16 7.71
C LEU A 98 9.02 11.25 6.45
N ASP A 99 9.58 11.03 5.27
CA ASP A 99 8.85 10.99 4.01
C ASP A 99 7.80 9.85 4.00
N THR A 100 8.17 8.65 4.45
CA THR A 100 7.21 7.53 4.61
C THR A 100 6.07 7.90 5.56
N THR A 101 6.37 8.61 6.64
CA THR A 101 5.35 9.11 7.59
C THR A 101 4.45 10.13 6.92
N CYS A 102 5.02 11.07 6.16
CA CYS A 102 4.26 12.09 5.44
C CYS A 102 3.33 11.47 4.39
N MET A 103 3.81 10.47 3.66
CA MET A 103 3.04 9.70 2.67
C MET A 103 1.84 9.01 3.31
N ALA A 104 2.02 8.32 4.44
CA ALA A 104 0.93 7.67 5.16
C ALA A 104 -0.10 8.68 5.70
N LEU A 105 0.32 9.90 6.04
CA LEU A 105 -0.61 10.96 6.46
C LEU A 105 -1.34 11.65 5.30
N GLY A 106 -0.95 11.37 4.04
CA GLY A 106 -1.44 12.05 2.84
C GLY A 106 -2.95 11.96 2.63
N GLY A 107 -3.55 10.78 2.84
CA GLY A 107 -5.00 10.59 2.68
C GLY A 107 -5.80 11.45 3.65
N ARG A 108 -5.44 11.42 4.94
CA ARG A 108 -6.06 12.25 6.00
C ARG A 108 -5.90 13.74 5.73
N ALA A 109 -4.71 14.18 5.33
CA ALA A 109 -4.44 15.58 5.03
C ALA A 109 -5.26 16.07 3.81
N SER A 110 -5.37 15.24 2.77
CA SER A 110 -6.20 15.50 1.59
C SER A 110 -7.67 15.68 1.96
N GLU A 111 -8.23 14.77 2.76
CA GLU A 111 -9.61 14.90 3.25
C GLU A 111 -9.83 16.22 4.01
N GLN A 112 -8.91 16.57 4.92
CA GLN A 112 -9.02 17.80 5.69
C GLN A 112 -9.00 19.04 4.79
N VAL A 113 -8.05 19.14 3.85
CA VAL A 113 -7.84 20.33 3.02
C VAL A 113 -8.89 20.48 1.91
N LEU A 114 -9.33 19.37 1.30
CA LEU A 114 -10.21 19.38 0.14
C LEU A 114 -11.68 19.18 0.49
N LEU A 115 -11.99 18.35 1.49
CA LEU A 115 -13.35 18.04 1.88
C LEU A 115 -13.80 18.80 3.14
N GLY A 116 -12.88 19.36 3.91
CA GLY A 116 -13.16 20.07 5.16
C GLY A 116 -13.68 19.15 6.28
N LYS A 117 -13.58 17.83 6.10
CA LYS A 117 -14.04 16.80 7.03
C LYS A 117 -13.08 15.62 7.00
N ILE A 118 -12.95 14.96 8.13
CA ILE A 118 -12.11 13.76 8.30
C ILE A 118 -12.98 12.53 8.44
N SER A 119 -12.54 11.42 7.86
CA SER A 119 -13.21 10.12 7.90
C SER A 119 -12.51 9.14 8.84
N THR A 120 -13.14 7.98 9.05
CA THR A 120 -12.52 6.83 9.73
C THR A 120 -11.61 6.01 8.80
N GLY A 121 -11.52 6.36 7.51
CA GLY A 121 -10.72 5.63 6.52
C GLY A 121 -9.22 5.65 6.81
N ALA A 122 -8.73 6.69 7.47
CA ALA A 122 -7.32 6.85 7.83
C ALA A 122 -6.86 5.98 9.03
N GLN A 123 -7.70 5.11 9.59
CA GLN A 123 -7.36 4.33 10.79
C GLN A 123 -6.08 3.52 10.60
N ASN A 124 -6.00 2.75 9.50
CA ASN A 124 -4.85 1.88 9.23
C ASN A 124 -3.56 2.69 9.01
N ASP A 125 -3.67 3.87 8.40
CA ASP A 125 -2.51 4.74 8.18
C ASP A 125 -2.01 5.34 9.48
N LEU A 126 -2.92 5.76 10.37
CA LEU A 126 -2.56 6.25 11.70
C LEU A 126 -1.91 5.16 12.55
N GLU A 127 -2.36 3.91 12.45
CA GLU A 127 -1.73 2.78 13.12
C GLU A 127 -0.28 2.57 12.63
N LYS A 128 -0.07 2.56 11.31
CA LYS A 128 1.25 2.45 10.69
C LYS A 128 2.17 3.61 11.10
N VAL A 129 1.67 4.85 11.01
CA VAL A 129 2.39 6.06 11.43
C VAL A 129 2.81 5.96 12.88
N THR A 130 1.91 5.52 13.76
CA THR A 130 2.19 5.36 15.19
C THR A 130 3.29 4.32 15.39
N LYS A 131 3.13 3.10 14.86
CA LYS A 131 4.12 2.02 15.00
C LYS A 131 5.50 2.45 14.52
N MET A 132 5.58 3.04 13.32
CA MET A 132 6.83 3.49 12.73
C MET A 132 7.48 4.64 13.50
N THR A 133 6.69 5.59 14.02
CA THR A 133 7.24 6.72 14.80
C THR A 133 7.76 6.26 16.16
N TYR A 134 7.07 5.32 16.82
CA TYR A 134 7.61 4.69 18.03
C TYR A 134 8.93 3.96 17.77
N GLN A 135 9.09 3.26 16.65
CA GLN A 135 10.36 2.65 16.28
C GLN A 135 11.47 3.69 16.10
N GLN A 136 11.17 4.80 15.40
CA GLN A 136 12.13 5.88 15.19
C GLN A 136 12.63 6.50 16.50
N VAL A 137 11.73 6.75 17.45
CA VAL A 137 12.06 7.39 18.73
C VAL A 137 12.66 6.41 19.73
N ALA A 138 12.05 5.24 19.92
CA ALA A 138 12.40 4.32 21.01
C ALA A 138 13.42 3.25 20.61
N VAL A 139 13.58 2.94 19.32
CA VAL A 139 14.44 1.84 18.86
C VAL A 139 15.64 2.36 18.08
N PHE A 140 15.44 3.31 17.16
CA PHE A 140 16.50 3.83 16.29
C PHE A 140 17.28 5.02 16.88
N GLY A 141 16.82 5.57 18.02
CA GLY A 141 17.53 6.65 18.72
C GLY A 141 17.51 7.99 17.99
N PHE A 142 16.47 8.28 17.21
CA PHE A 142 16.38 9.54 16.44
C PHE A 142 15.90 10.75 17.26
N SER A 143 15.51 10.53 18.52
CA SER A 143 15.20 11.60 19.46
C SER A 143 16.42 11.95 20.30
N GLU A 144 16.81 13.22 20.27
CA GLU A 144 17.87 13.76 21.14
C GLU A 144 17.49 13.67 22.63
N LYS A 145 16.19 13.76 22.96
CA LYS A 145 15.70 13.73 24.35
C LYS A 145 15.74 12.32 24.95
N VAL A 146 15.49 11.30 24.13
CA VAL A 146 15.63 9.88 24.53
C VAL A 146 17.10 9.45 24.51
N GLY A 147 17.87 9.96 23.53
CA GLY A 147 19.28 9.66 23.34
C GLY A 147 19.53 8.41 22.49
N LEU A 148 20.79 8.00 22.37
CA LEU A 148 21.26 6.88 21.57
C LEU A 148 21.03 5.53 22.26
N LEU A 149 19.80 5.29 22.70
CA LEU A 149 19.37 4.06 23.37
C LEU A 149 18.31 3.34 22.53
N SER A 150 18.19 2.03 22.73
CA SER A 150 17.26 1.18 21.99
C SER A 150 16.41 0.34 22.93
N PHE A 151 15.09 0.42 22.76
CA PHE A 151 14.08 -0.27 23.55
C PHE A 151 13.12 -1.06 22.63
N PRO A 152 13.58 -2.15 21.99
CA PRO A 152 12.75 -2.92 21.08
C PRO A 152 11.58 -3.59 21.81
N GLN A 153 10.39 -3.50 21.23
CA GLN A 153 9.22 -4.22 21.73
C GLN A 153 9.31 -5.68 21.30
N ARG A 154 9.28 -6.61 22.25
CA ARG A 154 9.23 -8.05 21.98
C ARG A 154 7.81 -8.44 21.58
N GLU A 155 7.59 -8.72 20.29
CA GLU A 155 6.31 -9.28 19.83
C GLU A 155 6.12 -10.68 20.44
N GLY A 156 5.01 -10.91 21.15
CA GLY A 156 4.64 -12.22 21.70
C GLY A 156 5.10 -12.52 23.14
N SER A 157 5.86 -11.64 23.80
CA SER A 157 6.13 -11.81 25.23
C SER A 157 5.03 -11.17 26.08
N PHE A 158 4.41 -11.93 26.98
CA PHE A 158 3.53 -11.41 28.05
C PHE A 158 4.29 -10.55 29.09
N GLU A 159 5.58 -10.27 28.87
CA GLU A 159 6.35 -9.31 29.65
C GLU A 159 5.76 -7.90 29.45
N MET A 160 4.84 -7.56 30.35
CA MET A 160 4.15 -6.27 30.40
C MET A 160 5.07 -5.13 30.86
N THR A 161 6.31 -5.44 31.28
CA THR A 161 7.26 -4.47 31.83
C THR A 161 8.14 -3.88 30.75
N LYS A 162 7.88 -2.61 30.43
CA LYS A 162 8.75 -1.78 29.60
C LYS A 162 10.14 -1.69 30.26
N PRO A 163 11.26 -1.79 29.51
CA PRO A 163 12.62 -1.76 30.06
C PRO A 163 13.10 -0.34 30.44
N TYR A 164 12.18 0.57 30.70
CA TYR A 164 12.45 1.97 31.00
C TYR A 164 11.42 2.54 31.98
N SER A 165 11.79 3.64 32.64
CA SER A 165 10.95 4.29 33.64
C SER A 165 9.70 4.93 33.04
N ASN A 166 8.69 5.24 33.87
CA ASN A 166 7.52 6.01 33.45
C ASN A 166 7.91 7.41 32.93
N ALA A 167 8.94 8.04 33.50
CA ALA A 167 9.44 9.33 33.01
C ALA A 167 10.00 9.22 31.58
N THR A 168 10.74 8.15 31.28
CA THR A 168 11.23 7.88 29.93
C THR A 168 10.07 7.59 28.97
N ALA A 169 9.05 6.85 29.43
CA ALA A 169 7.85 6.58 28.64
C ALA A 169 7.12 7.88 28.24
N GLU A 170 6.98 8.82 29.18
CA GLU A 170 6.37 10.12 28.92
C GLU A 170 7.17 10.95 27.91
N ILE A 171 8.50 10.93 27.99
CA ILE A 171 9.38 11.58 27.02
C ILE A 171 9.17 10.98 25.62
N ILE A 172 9.18 9.65 25.49
CA ILE A 172 8.94 8.96 24.21
C ILE A 172 7.58 9.38 23.63
N ASP A 173 6.51 9.33 24.43
CA ASP A 173 5.16 9.69 23.98
C ASP A 173 5.08 11.15 23.51
N LYS A 174 5.78 12.07 24.19
CA LYS A 174 5.84 13.48 23.79
C LYS A 174 6.58 13.66 22.47
N GLU A 175 7.73 13.01 22.32
CA GLU A 175 8.53 13.05 21.09
C GLU A 175 7.78 12.49 19.89
N VAL A 176 7.09 11.36 20.06
CA VAL A 176 6.25 10.77 19.00
C VAL A 176 5.16 11.73 18.56
N ARG A 177 4.47 12.41 19.49
CA ARG A 177 3.45 13.41 19.15
C ARG A 177 4.05 14.61 18.41
N GLU A 178 5.20 15.12 18.86
CA GLU A 178 5.90 16.24 18.22
C GLU A 178 6.30 15.88 16.79
N TRP A 179 6.82 14.66 16.58
CA TRP A 179 7.18 14.14 15.26
C TRP A 179 6.00 13.99 14.32
N VAL A 180 4.93 13.32 14.75
CA VAL A 180 3.74 13.14 13.91
C VAL A 180 3.08 14.48 13.60
N ALA A 181 3.06 15.42 14.55
CA ALA A 181 2.53 16.76 14.32
C ALA A 181 3.36 17.55 13.28
N ALA A 182 4.68 17.46 13.35
CA ALA A 182 5.57 18.09 12.37
C ALA A 182 5.41 17.46 10.98
N ALA A 183 5.36 16.13 10.90
CA ALA A 183 5.10 15.41 9.65
C ALA A 183 3.74 15.79 9.06
N TYR A 184 2.68 15.81 9.88
CA TYR A 184 1.33 16.18 9.42
C TYR A 184 1.28 17.61 8.91
N LYS A 185 1.92 18.56 9.60
CA LYS A 185 2.02 19.95 9.15
C LYS A 185 2.68 20.04 7.77
N ARG A 186 3.82 19.37 7.59
CA ARG A 186 4.51 19.29 6.29
C ARG A 186 3.63 18.67 5.21
N THR A 187 2.92 17.59 5.53
CA THR A 187 2.00 16.94 4.58
C THR A 187 0.85 17.87 4.19
N VAL A 188 0.27 18.61 5.13
CA VAL A 188 -0.79 19.59 4.84
C VAL A 188 -0.29 20.70 3.92
N GLU A 189 0.89 21.27 4.20
CA GLU A 189 1.51 22.28 3.34
C GLU A 189 1.76 21.75 1.91
N LEU A 190 2.21 20.50 1.78
CA LEU A 190 2.41 19.86 0.49
C LEU A 190 1.08 19.62 -0.26
N VAL A 191 0.05 19.16 0.45
CA VAL A 191 -1.30 18.96 -0.09
C VAL A 191 -1.92 20.29 -0.55
N GLU A 192 -1.74 21.36 0.23
CA GLU A 192 -2.20 22.70 -0.15
C GLU A 192 -1.50 23.21 -1.40
N LYS A 193 -0.17 23.02 -1.49
CA LYS A 193 0.62 23.41 -2.66
C LYS A 193 0.19 22.68 -3.94
N HIS A 194 -0.14 21.38 -3.83
CA HIS A 194 -0.49 20.53 -4.97
C HIS A 194 -2.00 20.21 -5.06
N LYS A 195 -2.83 21.07 -4.46
CA LYS A 195 -4.28 20.89 -4.35
C LYS A 195 -4.97 20.59 -5.69
N GLN A 196 -4.58 21.31 -6.74
CA GLN A 196 -5.15 21.15 -8.08
C GLN A 196 -4.87 19.75 -8.65
N GLY A 197 -3.64 19.26 -8.52
CA GLY A 197 -3.27 17.91 -8.98
C GLY A 197 -4.04 16.81 -8.24
N ILE A 198 -4.32 16.99 -6.93
CA ILE A 198 -5.13 16.04 -6.17
C ILE A 198 -6.58 16.02 -6.66
N VAL A 199 -7.17 17.18 -6.96
CA VAL A 199 -8.52 17.26 -7.50
C VAL A 199 -8.62 16.53 -8.84
N GLU A 200 -7.70 16.82 -9.77
CA GLU A 200 -7.68 16.20 -11.09
C GLU A 200 -7.48 14.69 -11.01
N LEU A 201 -6.56 14.24 -10.14
CA LEU A 201 -6.32 12.81 -9.93
C LEU A 201 -7.53 12.10 -9.30
N ALA A 202 -8.19 12.73 -8.32
CA ALA A 202 -9.40 12.19 -7.70
C ALA A 202 -10.56 12.09 -8.71
N GLU A 203 -10.73 13.08 -9.58
CA GLU A 203 -11.74 13.04 -10.64
C GLU A 203 -11.44 11.95 -11.69
N ALA A 204 -10.17 11.79 -12.05
CA ALA A 204 -9.73 10.71 -12.91
C ALA A 204 -9.98 9.33 -12.28
N LEU A 205 -9.74 9.19 -10.96
CA LEU A 205 -10.05 7.96 -10.22
C LEU A 205 -11.55 7.66 -10.19
N LEU A 206 -12.40 8.67 -10.02
CA LEU A 206 -13.84 8.49 -10.05
C LEU A 206 -14.35 7.97 -11.40
N LYS A 207 -13.69 8.37 -12.50
CA LYS A 207 -14.02 7.96 -13.87
C LYS A 207 -13.47 6.57 -14.23
N ASN A 208 -12.21 6.30 -13.90
CA ASN A 208 -11.47 5.12 -14.39
C ASN A 208 -11.32 4.01 -13.33
N GLU A 209 -11.61 4.29 -12.06
CA GLU A 209 -11.51 3.41 -10.88
C GLU A 209 -10.09 2.94 -10.51
N VAL A 210 -9.20 2.86 -11.49
CA VAL A 210 -7.80 2.47 -11.39
C VAL A 210 -6.99 3.45 -12.24
N LEU A 211 -5.90 3.96 -11.69
CA LEU A 211 -4.90 4.73 -12.43
C LEU A 211 -3.52 4.09 -12.25
N HIS A 212 -2.73 4.15 -13.32
CA HIS A 212 -1.35 3.69 -13.34
C HIS A 212 -0.38 4.86 -13.29
N GLN A 213 0.91 4.57 -13.09
CA GLN A 213 1.95 5.60 -13.05
C GLN A 213 1.94 6.52 -14.28
N ASP A 214 1.70 5.98 -15.49
CA ASP A 214 1.65 6.78 -16.71
C ASP A 214 0.50 7.82 -16.68
N ASP A 215 -0.58 7.55 -15.97
CA ASP A 215 -1.69 8.50 -15.80
C ASP A 215 -1.33 9.59 -14.78
N LEU A 216 -0.54 9.26 -13.76
CA LEU A 216 0.01 10.25 -12.84
C LEU A 216 0.94 11.21 -13.57
N VAL A 217 1.82 10.71 -14.45
CA VAL A 217 2.71 11.58 -15.25
C VAL A 217 1.91 12.54 -16.12
N LYS A 218 0.80 12.08 -16.72
CA LYS A 218 -0.07 12.96 -17.54
C LYS A 218 -0.73 14.08 -16.73
N ILE A 219 -1.07 13.82 -15.46
CA ILE A 219 -1.81 14.77 -14.61
C ILE A 219 -0.87 15.67 -13.81
N LEU A 220 0.16 15.08 -13.19
CA LEU A 220 1.07 15.75 -12.26
C LEU A 220 2.36 16.24 -12.94
N GLY A 221 2.62 15.81 -14.18
CA GLY A 221 3.88 16.03 -14.88
C GLY A 221 4.97 15.05 -14.46
N GLU A 222 6.19 15.29 -14.95
CA GLU A 222 7.35 14.50 -14.57
C GLU A 222 7.65 14.62 -13.06
N ARG A 223 8.10 13.52 -12.47
CA ARG A 223 8.45 13.50 -11.05
C ARG A 223 9.67 14.42 -10.83
N PRO A 224 9.60 15.38 -9.90
CA PRO A 224 10.70 16.34 -9.70
C PRO A 224 11.96 15.70 -9.11
N PHE A 225 11.82 14.56 -8.44
CA PHE A 225 12.91 13.80 -7.85
C PHE A 225 13.07 12.50 -8.63
N MET A 226 13.97 12.51 -9.63
CA MET A 226 14.46 11.30 -10.29
C MET A 226 15.67 10.80 -9.51
N SER A 227 15.66 9.54 -9.08
CA SER A 227 16.85 8.93 -8.47
C SER A 227 17.97 8.86 -9.50
N ALA A 228 19.21 9.18 -9.08
CA ALA A 228 20.40 9.05 -9.93
C ALA A 228 20.70 7.58 -10.29
N GLU A 229 20.22 6.65 -9.46
CA GLU A 229 20.17 5.22 -9.74
C GLU A 229 18.83 4.87 -10.40
N LEU A 230 18.81 3.83 -11.25
CA LEU A 230 17.58 3.24 -11.78
C LEU A 230 16.61 3.01 -10.61
N SER A 231 15.45 3.65 -10.68
CA SER A 231 14.40 3.44 -9.69
C SER A 231 14.09 1.94 -9.62
N ASN A 232 13.66 1.43 -8.47
CA ASN A 232 13.16 0.07 -8.40
C ASN A 232 12.06 -0.18 -9.45
N TYR A 233 11.34 0.89 -9.82
CA TYR A 233 10.40 0.86 -10.92
C TYR A 233 11.03 0.63 -12.30
N ASP A 234 12.17 1.26 -12.58
CA ASP A 234 12.89 1.08 -13.85
C ASP A 234 13.45 -0.34 -13.96
N LYS A 235 14.00 -0.87 -12.86
CA LYS A 235 14.40 -2.27 -12.74
C LYS A 235 13.21 -3.21 -12.93
N PHE A 236 12.07 -2.89 -12.32
CA PHE A 236 10.82 -3.64 -12.48
C PHE A 236 10.36 -3.63 -13.96
N LYS A 237 10.35 -2.49 -14.65
CA LYS A 237 10.03 -2.39 -16.08
C LYS A 237 11.01 -3.21 -16.94
N GLN A 238 12.31 -3.14 -16.66
CA GLN A 238 13.34 -3.90 -17.39
C GLN A 238 13.18 -5.42 -17.22
N GLY A 239 12.78 -5.90 -16.04
CA GLY A 239 12.52 -7.32 -15.79
C GLY A 239 11.34 -7.91 -16.58
N PHE A 240 10.36 -7.08 -16.97
CA PHE A 240 9.27 -7.50 -17.87
C PHE A 240 9.71 -7.53 -19.34
N LEU A 241 10.51 -6.55 -19.77
CA LEU A 241 11.04 -6.50 -21.14
C LEU A 241 11.90 -7.73 -21.49
N HIS A 242 12.63 -8.29 -20.51
CA HIS A 242 13.42 -9.50 -20.73
C HIS A 242 12.58 -10.78 -20.87
N LYS A 243 11.33 -10.80 -20.38
CA LYS A 243 10.43 -11.96 -20.48
C LYS A 243 9.54 -11.95 -21.72
N GLU A 244 9.47 -10.84 -22.45
CA GLU A 244 8.66 -10.71 -23.67
C GLU A 244 9.43 -11.03 -24.96
N ASN A 245 10.69 -11.49 -24.87
CA ASN A 245 11.44 -11.92 -26.04
C ASN A 245 11.23 -13.43 -26.29
N PRO A 246 10.44 -13.86 -27.30
CA PRO A 246 10.12 -15.27 -27.52
C PRO A 246 11.31 -16.10 -28.02
N GLN A 247 12.48 -15.50 -28.20
CA GLN A 247 13.65 -16.14 -28.81
C GLN A 247 14.56 -16.86 -27.80
N GLU A 248 14.41 -16.64 -26.48
CA GLU A 248 15.23 -17.33 -25.47
C GLU A 248 14.56 -18.59 -24.90
N THR A 249 13.22 -18.68 -24.93
CA THR A 249 12.49 -19.87 -24.47
C THR A 249 12.69 -21.11 -25.36
N GLU A 250 13.06 -20.94 -26.63
CA GLU A 250 13.38 -22.07 -27.53
C GLU A 250 14.84 -22.54 -27.41
N ALA A 251 15.73 -21.72 -26.86
CA ALA A 251 17.14 -22.08 -26.69
C ALA A 251 17.37 -22.95 -25.44
N GLU A 252 16.63 -22.69 -24.34
CA GLU A 252 16.72 -23.49 -23.12
C GLU A 252 16.08 -24.88 -23.28
N ALA A 253 15.00 -25.00 -24.07
CA ALA A 253 14.35 -26.29 -24.34
C ALA A 253 15.15 -27.23 -25.26
N GLN A 254 16.18 -26.72 -25.96
CA GLN A 254 17.04 -27.54 -26.83
C GLN A 254 18.39 -27.92 -26.19
N GLN A 255 18.77 -27.34 -25.06
CA GLN A 255 19.98 -27.72 -24.32
C GLN A 255 19.76 -28.87 -23.32
N GLU A 256 18.56 -29.03 -22.76
CA GLU A 256 18.27 -30.16 -21.83
C GLU A 256 18.18 -31.54 -22.52
N ASN A 257 18.12 -31.62 -23.85
CA ASN A 257 17.98 -32.88 -24.58
C ASN A 257 19.31 -33.46 -25.14
N LYS A 258 20.48 -32.92 -24.75
CA LYS A 258 21.79 -33.44 -25.21
C LYS A 258 22.78 -33.89 -24.13
N GLU A 259 22.48 -33.75 -22.84
CA GLU A 259 23.33 -34.29 -21.77
C GLU A 259 22.62 -35.44 -21.05
N GLY A 260 22.51 -36.57 -21.76
CA GLY A 260 21.94 -37.80 -21.22
C GLY A 260 22.56 -39.04 -21.86
N SER A 261 23.87 -39.25 -21.68
CA SER A 261 24.46 -40.58 -21.86
C SER A 261 25.85 -40.73 -21.22
N GLU A 262 25.88 -41.59 -20.21
CA GLU A 262 26.96 -42.46 -19.73
C GLU A 262 27.82 -42.06 -18.50
N PRO A 263 28.03 -43.00 -17.54
CA PRO A 263 28.67 -42.73 -16.25
C PRO A 263 30.17 -43.11 -16.25
N PRO A 264 31.04 -42.43 -15.48
CA PRO A 264 32.37 -42.95 -15.19
C PRO A 264 32.44 -43.60 -13.80
N THR A 265 33.12 -44.74 -13.81
CA THR A 265 33.52 -45.62 -12.70
C THR A 265 34.83 -45.13 -12.04
N VAL A 266 35.27 -45.93 -11.04
CA VAL A 266 36.64 -46.00 -10.43
C VAL A 266 36.86 -45.02 -9.26
N GLY A 267 37.43 -45.37 -8.12
CA GLY A 267 38.08 -46.59 -7.60
C GLY A 267 38.80 -46.19 -6.29
N ALA A 268 38.86 -47.11 -5.32
CA ALA A 268 39.44 -46.87 -4.00
C ALA A 268 40.97 -46.67 -4.02
N PRO A 269 41.53 -46.09 -2.94
CA PRO A 269 42.81 -46.60 -2.45
C PRO A 269 42.82 -46.88 -0.94
N ALA A 270 43.69 -47.82 -0.58
CA ALA A 270 43.86 -48.44 0.72
C ALA A 270 44.87 -47.72 1.63
N LEU A 271 44.77 -48.09 2.90
CA LEU A 271 45.65 -47.84 4.04
C LEU A 271 47.17 -47.89 3.76
N THR A 272 47.88 -46.99 4.44
CA THR A 272 49.11 -47.28 5.22
C THR A 272 49.16 -46.37 6.43
#